data_AF-A0A850NR75-F1
#
_entry.id   AF-A0A850NR75-F1
#
_cell.length_a   1.000
_cell.length_b   1.000
_cell.length_c   1.000
_cell.angle_alpha   90.00
_cell.angle_beta   90.00
_cell.angle_gamma   90.00
#
_symmetry.space_group_name_H-M   'P 1'
#
loop_
_entity.id
_entity.type
_entity.pdbx_description
1 polymer ?
#
loop_
_entity_poly.entity_id
_entity_poly.type
_entity_poly.pdbx_seq_one_letter_code
_entity_poly.pdbx_strand_id
1 'polypeptide(L)'
;MTRPCQLYLITPPALVAATFADTLARALDAGEVAAVQLRLKDVGDDELLRAIDILRPVAQSRDVAFLLNDRADLAARSGCDGAHVGASD
;
A
#
# COMPACT_ATOMS: atom_id res chain seq x y z
N MET A 1 -9.61 17.49 -21.47
CA MET A 1 -10.33 16.58 -20.56
C MET A 1 -9.67 16.68 -19.19
N THR A 2 -10.36 17.23 -18.19
CA THR A 2 -9.84 17.25 -16.81
C THR A 2 -9.98 15.84 -16.24
N ARG A 3 -8.87 15.20 -15.86
CA ARG A 3 -8.94 13.93 -15.14
C ARG A 3 -9.62 14.18 -13.78
N PRO A 4 -10.64 13.40 -13.40
CA PRO A 4 -11.24 13.52 -12.08
C PRO A 4 -10.18 13.27 -11.00
N CYS A 5 -10.34 13.91 -9.85
CA CYS A 5 -9.47 13.66 -8.70
C CYS A 5 -9.70 12.23 -8.21
N GLN A 6 -8.62 11.49 -8.01
CA GLN A 6 -8.64 10.12 -7.51
C GLN A 6 -8.16 10.07 -6.06
N LEU A 7 -8.56 9.04 -5.33
CA LEU A 7 -8.21 8.87 -3.93
C LEU A 7 -6.79 8.30 -3.77
N TYR A 8 -6.10 8.77 -2.73
CA TYR A 8 -4.85 8.22 -2.24
C TYR A 8 -5.07 7.70 -0.82
N LEU A 9 -4.99 6.39 -0.63
CA LEU A 9 -5.26 5.75 0.66
C LEU A 9 -3.96 5.47 1.42
N ILE A 10 -4.01 5.58 2.74
CA ILE A 10 -2.90 5.26 3.64
C ILE A 10 -3.40 4.23 4.65
N THR A 11 -2.66 3.13 4.83
CA THR A 11 -3.04 2.12 5.80
C THR A 11 -2.89 2.62 7.25
N PRO A 12 -3.65 2.06 8.20
CA PRO A 12 -3.37 2.27 9.63
C PRO A 12 -1.92 1.90 9.98
N PRO A 13 -1.30 2.58 10.98
CA PRO A 13 0.08 2.33 11.38
C PRO A 13 0.31 0.93 11.97
N ALA A 14 -0.76 0.26 12.41
CA ALA A 14 -0.75 -1.11 12.91
C ALA A 14 -1.99 -1.83 12.37
N LEU A 15 -1.79 -3.00 11.77
CA LEU A 15 -2.84 -3.87 11.25
C LEU A 15 -2.34 -5.31 11.13
N VAL A 16 -3.26 -6.25 11.04
CA VAL A 16 -2.96 -7.65 10.70
C VAL A 16 -3.33 -7.87 9.24
N ALA A 17 -2.32 -8.08 8.38
CA ALA A 17 -2.52 -8.11 6.92
C ALA A 17 -3.57 -9.13 6.46
N ALA A 18 -3.58 -10.32 7.07
CA ALA A 18 -4.52 -11.39 6.74
C ALA A 18 -5.99 -10.98 6.94
N THR A 19 -6.30 -10.22 8.00
CA THR A 19 -7.67 -9.75 8.26
C THR A 19 -7.96 -8.41 7.58
N PHE A 20 -6.93 -7.65 7.23
CA PHE A 20 -7.07 -6.34 6.60
C PHE A 20 -7.31 -6.43 5.08
N ALA A 21 -6.90 -7.52 4.43
CA ALA A 21 -7.04 -7.70 2.98
C ALA A 21 -8.48 -7.47 2.47
N ASP A 22 -9.49 -8.04 3.14
CA ASP A 22 -10.89 -7.85 2.76
C ASP A 22 -11.37 -6.41 2.97
N THR A 23 -10.87 -5.75 4.02
CA THR A 23 -11.18 -4.33 4.29
C THR A 23 -10.56 -3.44 3.22
N LEU A 24 -9.32 -3.72 2.84
CA LEU A 24 -8.64 -3.02 1.76
C LEU A 24 -9.37 -3.21 0.44
N ALA A 25 -9.73 -4.46 0.08
CA ALA A 25 -10.48 -4.75 -1.14
C ALA A 25 -11.77 -3.93 -1.21
N ARG A 26 -12.59 -3.94 -0.14
CA ARG A 26 -13.82 -3.16 -0.07
C ARG A 26 -13.60 -1.65 -0.17
N ALA A 27 -12.51 -1.14 0.40
CA ALA A 27 -12.17 0.28 0.30
C ALA A 27 -11.75 0.68 -1.12
N LEU A 28 -10.98 -0.18 -1.79
CA LEU A 28 -10.57 0.03 -3.18
C LEU A 28 -11.76 -0.08 -4.15
N ASP A 29 -12.74 -0.93 -3.85
CA ASP A 29 -13.94 -1.12 -4.67
C ASP A 29 -14.99 0.00 -4.48
N ALA A 30 -14.83 0.87 -3.47
CA ALA A 30 -15.81 1.90 -3.13
C ALA A 30 -15.70 3.18 -3.98
N GLY A 31 -14.64 3.34 -4.79
CA GLY A 31 -14.44 4.52 -5.63
C GLY A 31 -13.15 4.47 -6.44
N GLU A 32 -12.84 5.55 -7.16
CA GLU A 32 -11.60 5.64 -7.96
C GLU A 32 -10.39 5.90 -7.06
N VAL A 33 -9.59 4.87 -6.81
CA VAL A 33 -8.34 4.96 -6.04
C VAL A 33 -7.16 4.89 -7.00
N ALA A 34 -6.26 5.85 -6.93
CA ALA A 34 -5.04 5.84 -7.74
C ALA A 34 -3.92 5.04 -7.09
N ALA A 35 -3.81 5.12 -5.77
CA ALA A 35 -2.75 4.45 -5.02
C ALA A 35 -3.14 4.16 -3.57
N VAL A 36 -2.48 3.16 -3.01
CA VAL A 36 -2.46 2.87 -1.58
C VAL A 36 -1.02 2.86 -1.07
N GLN A 37 -0.80 3.48 0.08
CA GLN A 37 0.46 3.49 0.80
C GLN A 37 0.38 2.55 2.00
N LEU A 38 1.22 1.52 2.01
CA LEU A 38 1.45 0.68 3.17
C LEU A 38 2.37 1.40 4.15
N ARG A 39 1.80 1.70 5.32
CA ARG A 39 2.50 2.34 6.42
C ARG A 39 2.32 1.52 7.68
N LEU A 40 3.30 0.68 7.98
CA LEU A 40 3.40 -0.05 9.24
C LEU A 40 4.52 0.55 10.09
N LYS A 41 4.26 0.77 11.37
CA LYS A 41 5.25 1.22 12.34
C LYS A 41 5.65 0.08 13.25
N ASP A 42 6.88 0.13 13.75
CA ASP A 42 7.38 -0.78 14.79
C ASP A 42 7.33 -2.28 14.39
N VAL A 43 7.36 -2.57 13.08
CA VAL A 43 7.41 -3.93 12.52
C VAL A 43 8.77 -4.23 11.90
N GLY A 44 9.20 -5.49 11.99
CA GLY A 44 10.41 -5.97 11.31
C GLY A 44 10.18 -6.24 9.82
N ASP A 45 11.28 -6.36 9.07
CA ASP A 45 11.27 -6.58 7.62
C ASP A 45 10.47 -7.83 7.21
N ASP A 46 10.57 -8.93 7.96
CA ASP A 46 9.83 -10.17 7.69
C ASP A 46 8.31 -10.00 7.83
N GLU A 47 7.87 -9.14 8.75
CA GLU A 47 6.45 -8.83 8.91
C GLU A 47 5.97 -7.88 7.82
N LEU A 48 6.80 -6.90 7.45
CA LEU A 48 6.52 -5.99 6.34
C LEU A 48 6.41 -6.76 5.01
N LEU A 49 7.33 -7.68 4.72
CA LEU A 49 7.30 -8.52 3.53
C LEU A 49 6.05 -9.41 3.47
N ARG A 50 5.68 -10.04 4.59
CA ARG A 50 4.42 -10.81 4.67
C ARG A 50 3.20 -9.94 4.41
N ALA A 51 3.17 -8.72 4.94
CA ALA A 51 2.09 -7.79 4.69
C ALA A 51 2.03 -7.37 3.21
N ILE A 52 3.18 -7.16 2.57
CA ILE A 52 3.27 -6.85 1.14
C ILE A 52 2.74 -8.01 0.30
N ASP A 53 3.18 -9.23 0.55
CA ASP A 53 2.74 -10.41 -0.21
C ASP A 53 1.22 -10.61 -0.17
N ILE A 54 0.58 -10.24 0.95
CA ILE A 54 -0.86 -10.34 1.12
C ILE A 54 -1.60 -9.15 0.48
N LEU A 55 -1.14 -7.92 0.71
CA LEU A 55 -1.90 -6.70 0.37
C LEU A 55 -1.59 -6.17 -1.02
N ARG A 56 -0.38 -6.37 -1.54
CA ARG A 56 0.02 -5.91 -2.88
C ARG A 56 -0.87 -6.48 -3.99
N PRO A 57 -1.16 -7.80 -4.05
CA PRO A 57 -2.03 -8.33 -5.10
C PRO A 57 -3.46 -7.78 -5.04
N VAL A 58 -3.95 -7.44 -3.84
CA VAL A 58 -5.29 -6.85 -3.66
C VAL A 58 -5.39 -5.50 -4.35
N ALA A 59 -4.33 -4.67 -4.25
CA ALA A 59 -4.26 -3.38 -4.93
C ALA A 59 -3.96 -3.51 -6.43
N GLN A 60 -2.91 -4.25 -6.80
CA GLN A 60 -2.46 -4.35 -8.19
C GLN A 60 -3.48 -5.06 -9.09
N SER A 61 -4.28 -5.99 -8.58
CA SER A 61 -5.39 -6.60 -9.34
C SER A 61 -6.50 -5.61 -9.73
N ARG A 62 -6.52 -4.42 -9.12
CA ARG A 62 -7.48 -3.34 -9.38
C ARG A 62 -6.84 -2.15 -10.12
N ASP A 63 -5.64 -2.32 -10.65
CA ASP A 63 -4.85 -1.24 -11.27
C ASP A 63 -4.57 -0.06 -10.30
N VAL A 64 -4.50 -0.37 -8.99
CA VAL A 64 -4.16 0.59 -7.94
C VAL A 64 -2.70 0.43 -7.57
N ALA A 65 -1.92 1.52 -7.64
CA ALA A 65 -0.51 1.49 -7.29
C ALA A 65 -0.30 1.19 -5.81
N PHE A 66 0.62 0.27 -5.49
CA PHE A 66 0.96 -0.12 -4.13
C PHE A 66 2.32 0.43 -3.73
N LEU A 67 2.34 1.34 -2.76
CA LEU A 67 3.52 2.10 -2.35
C LEU A 67 3.95 1.74 -0.92
N LEU A 68 5.26 1.67 -0.65
CA LEU A 68 5.78 1.54 0.72
C LEU A 68 6.17 2.88 1.31
N ASN A 69 5.86 3.07 2.59
CA ASN A 69 6.33 4.23 3.34
C ASN A 69 7.80 4.04 3.79
N ASP A 70 8.65 5.02 3.48
CA ASP A 70 10.05 5.21 3.91
C ASP A 70 11.01 4.02 3.66
N ARG A 71 10.59 3.01 2.89
CA ARG A 71 11.36 1.79 2.60
C ARG A 71 11.51 1.56 1.09
N ALA A 72 12.20 2.50 0.43
CA ALA A 72 12.48 2.43 -1.01
C ALA A 72 13.33 1.19 -1.38
N ASP A 73 14.25 0.80 -0.50
CA ASP A 73 15.07 -0.41 -0.59
C ASP A 73 14.20 -1.68 -0.73
N LEU A 74 13.17 -1.77 0.10
CA LEU A 74 12.29 -2.93 0.18
C LEU A 74 11.27 -2.90 -0.95
N ALA A 75 10.77 -1.72 -1.32
CA ALA A 75 9.84 -1.55 -2.43
C ALA A 75 10.43 -2.07 -3.75
N ALA A 76 11.69 -1.74 -4.02
CA ALA A 76 12.39 -2.16 -5.23
C ALA A 76 12.54 -3.68 -5.35
N ARG A 77 12.52 -4.42 -4.24
CA ARG A 77 12.75 -5.87 -4.20
C ARG A 77 11.49 -6.71 -4.00
N SER A 78 10.38 -6.10 -3.60
CA SER A 78 9.14 -6.79 -3.20
C SER A 78 8.00 -6.66 -4.23
N GLY A 79 8.28 -6.08 -5.40
CA GLY A 79 7.31 -5.92 -6.48
C GLY A 79 6.29 -4.80 -6.23
N CYS A 80 6.54 -3.93 -5.27
CA CYS A 80 5.78 -2.69 -5.09
C CYS A 80 6.01 -1.73 -6.24
N ASP A 81 5.03 -0.87 -6.50
CA ASP A 81 5.07 0.09 -7.62
C ASP A 81 5.92 1.33 -7.29
N GLY A 82 6.26 1.51 -6.02
CA GLY A 82 7.16 2.57 -5.58
C GLY A 82 7.23 2.70 -4.05
N ALA A 83 7.83 3.80 -3.63
CA ALA A 83 7.88 4.19 -2.23
C ALA A 83 7.53 5.67 -2.08
N HIS A 84 6.95 6.00 -0.93
CA HIS A 84 6.78 7.36 -0.47
C HIS A 84 7.88 7.66 0.55
N VAL A 85 8.66 8.71 0.33
CA VAL A 85 9.73 9.14 1.22
C VAL A 85 9.42 10.53 1.76
N GLY A 86 9.56 10.71 3.07
CA GLY A 86 9.49 12.02 3.71
C GLY A 86 10.67 12.91 3.33
N ALA A 87 10.53 14.22 3.53
CA ALA A 87 11.62 15.17 3.28
C ALA A 87 12.80 15.05 4.28
N SER A 88 12.65 14.20 5.30
CA SER A 88 13.62 14.00 6.38
C SER A 88 14.16 12.56 6.43
N ASP A 89 13.77 11.73 5.46
CA ASP A 89 14.12 10.32 5.34
C ASP A 89 15.13 10.07 4.20
#